data_AF-A0A916C1R1-F1
#
_entry.id   AF-A0A916C1R1-F1
#
_cell.length_a   1.000
_cell.length_b   1.000
_cell.length_c   1.000
_cell.angle_alpha   90.00
_cell.angle_beta   90.00
_cell.angle_gamma   90.00
#
_symmetry.space_group_name_H-M   'P 1'
#
loop_
_entity.id
_entity.type
_entity.pdbx_description
1 polymer ?
#
loop_
_entity_poly.entity_id
_entity_poly.type
_entity_poly.pdbx_seq_one_letter_code
_entity_poly.pdbx_strand_id
1 'polypeptide(L)'
;MDFQIVDTRAAFRRLLAAPDDATRAAIFQSELIEPFAGLVKFFGGDGPASFAQWGMKPEQYGDNGRARMTAIVTALEQAEAWTRAVQALEQGRAAFTAYADRIPLGTIVFGLLLADMSATPQAHGYTGFGGIPGWIMTVYDLPDEYNLARIEAATVHELHHNILGVVQPRNMLTVTVGEYMIMEGLAESFSAELYGADKVGPWVTEFDDALLAQTKETFRPGLNVSGFNEVRRYIFGDPGAGLPLYAGYAIGYRVVQAYLARTGQRVPETTFVPAHEIITASGFFE
;
A
#
# COMPACT_ATOMS: atom_id res chain seq x y z
N MET A 1 -2.30 -7.50 -17.68
CA MET A 1 -1.22 -6.94 -16.84
C MET A 1 -0.08 -7.91 -16.73
N ASP A 2 1.15 -7.37 -16.77
CA ASP A 2 2.42 -8.08 -16.60
C ASP A 2 3.22 -7.41 -15.48
N PHE A 3 4.15 -8.14 -14.87
CA PHE A 3 4.99 -7.62 -13.78
C PHE A 3 6.46 -7.54 -14.20
N GLN A 4 7.05 -6.34 -14.10
CA GLN A 4 8.49 -6.14 -14.17
C GLN A 4 9.03 -6.09 -12.74
N ILE A 5 9.70 -7.18 -12.33
CA ILE A 5 10.26 -7.32 -10.98
C ILE A 5 11.65 -6.68 -10.93
N VAL A 6 11.83 -5.67 -10.08
CA VAL A 6 13.14 -5.10 -9.77
C VAL A 6 13.85 -6.00 -8.77
N ASP A 7 15.05 -6.51 -9.08
CA ASP A 7 15.84 -7.37 -8.19
C ASP A 7 16.52 -6.54 -7.08
N THR A 8 15.69 -5.96 -6.21
CA THR A 8 16.15 -5.14 -5.10
C THR A 8 16.94 -5.95 -4.08
N ARG A 9 16.72 -7.27 -3.97
CA ARG A 9 17.53 -8.17 -3.15
C ARG A 9 19.00 -8.11 -3.54
N ALA A 10 19.29 -8.33 -4.83
CA ALA A 10 20.66 -8.26 -5.33
C ALA A 10 21.25 -6.84 -5.20
N ALA A 11 20.43 -5.81 -5.45
CA ALA A 11 20.83 -4.42 -5.28
C ALA A 11 21.24 -4.11 -3.83
N PHE A 12 20.48 -4.55 -2.82
CA PHE A 12 20.84 -4.35 -1.41
C PHE A 12 22.11 -5.07 -1.02
N ARG A 13 22.32 -6.31 -1.50
CA ARG A 13 23.58 -7.03 -1.27
C ARG A 13 24.77 -6.32 -1.91
N ARG A 14 24.62 -5.76 -3.11
CA ARG A 14 25.64 -4.92 -3.76
C ARG A 14 25.89 -3.61 -3.00
N LEU A 15 24.85 -2.93 -2.51
CA LEU A 15 24.96 -1.72 -1.69
C LEU A 15 25.74 -1.99 -0.39
N LEU A 16 25.44 -3.11 0.28
CA LEU A 16 26.14 -3.55 1.50
C LEU A 16 27.58 -4.00 1.25
N ALA A 17 27.92 -4.39 0.02
CA ALA A 17 29.28 -4.80 -0.36
C ALA A 17 30.09 -3.65 -1.00
N ALA A 18 29.47 -2.50 -1.25
CA ALA A 18 30.13 -1.38 -1.92
C ALA A 18 31.37 -0.89 -1.12
N PRO A 19 32.53 -0.72 -1.78
CA PRO A 19 33.79 -0.38 -1.12
C PRO A 19 33.85 1.07 -0.63
N ASP A 20 33.06 1.96 -1.24
CA ASP A 20 33.01 3.39 -0.94
C ASP A 20 31.62 3.97 -1.20
N ASP A 21 31.40 5.21 -0.75
CA ASP A 21 30.12 5.90 -0.84
C ASP A 21 29.75 6.25 -2.29
N ALA A 22 30.73 6.52 -3.15
CA ALA A 22 30.50 6.85 -4.56
C ALA A 22 29.94 5.65 -5.33
N THR A 23 30.53 4.46 -5.13
CA THR A 23 30.04 3.20 -5.70
C THR A 23 28.64 2.89 -5.18
N ARG A 24 28.39 3.09 -3.89
CA ARG A 24 27.08 2.88 -3.28
C ARG A 24 26.01 3.80 -3.85
N ALA A 25 26.32 5.09 -4.02
CA ALA A 25 25.43 6.06 -4.64
C ALA A 25 25.10 5.69 -6.09
N ALA A 26 26.09 5.22 -6.87
CA ALA A 26 25.89 4.77 -8.25
C ALA A 26 24.99 3.53 -8.35
N ILE A 27 25.17 2.56 -7.45
CA ILE A 27 24.30 1.37 -7.37
C ILE A 27 22.87 1.78 -6.98
N PHE A 28 22.73 2.65 -5.97
CA PHE A 28 21.41 3.12 -5.52
C PHE A 28 20.66 3.84 -6.63
N GLN A 29 21.35 4.71 -7.36
CA GLN A 29 20.79 5.43 -8.51
C GLN A 29 20.32 4.47 -9.61
N SER A 30 21.19 3.58 -10.08
CA SER A 30 20.90 2.73 -11.24
C SER A 30 19.96 1.57 -10.94
N GLU A 31 20.00 1.01 -9.73
CA GLU A 31 19.27 -0.23 -9.42
C GLU A 31 18.02 -0.02 -8.56
N LEU A 32 17.90 1.11 -7.85
CA LEU A 32 16.72 1.41 -7.02
C LEU A 32 15.93 2.63 -7.52
N ILE A 33 16.58 3.69 -8.01
CA ILE A 33 15.88 4.90 -8.47
C ILE A 33 15.43 4.76 -9.93
N GLU A 34 16.35 4.45 -10.85
CA GLU A 34 16.06 4.42 -12.29
C GLU A 34 14.88 3.52 -12.69
N PRO A 35 14.67 2.32 -12.10
CA PRO A 35 13.49 1.51 -12.39
C PRO A 35 12.15 2.23 -12.10
N PHE A 36 12.15 3.20 -11.18
CA PHE A 36 11.00 4.00 -10.79
C PHE A 36 11.07 5.45 -11.29
N ALA A 37 11.95 5.77 -12.24
CA ALA A 37 12.09 7.13 -12.77
C ALA A 37 10.78 7.69 -13.37
N GLY A 38 9.94 6.83 -13.94
CA GLY A 38 8.61 7.21 -14.43
C GLY A 38 7.69 7.70 -13.32
N LEU A 39 7.69 7.01 -12.16
CA LEU A 39 6.93 7.40 -10.97
C LEU A 39 7.45 8.72 -10.38
N VAL A 40 8.77 8.86 -10.27
CA VAL A 40 9.41 10.10 -9.80
C VAL A 40 9.00 11.27 -10.69
N LYS A 41 9.06 11.10 -12.02
CA LYS A 41 8.65 12.11 -12.99
C LYS A 41 7.17 12.43 -12.89
N PHE A 42 6.32 11.44 -12.60
CA PHE A 42 4.88 11.65 -12.39
C PHE A 42 4.62 12.67 -11.26
N PHE A 43 5.40 12.58 -10.17
CA PHE A 43 5.33 13.55 -9.06
C PHE A 43 6.09 14.86 -9.34
N GLY A 44 6.68 15.04 -10.52
CA GLY A 44 7.50 16.21 -10.86
C GLY A 44 8.79 16.28 -10.05
N GLY A 45 9.25 15.16 -9.49
CA GLY A 45 10.41 15.08 -8.61
C GLY A 45 11.72 14.83 -9.34
N ASP A 46 12.80 14.95 -8.58
CA ASP A 46 14.14 14.46 -8.92
C ASP A 46 14.35 13.13 -8.18
N GLY A 47 14.92 12.12 -8.84
CA GLY A 47 15.00 10.75 -8.32
C GLY A 47 15.63 10.65 -6.93
N PRO A 48 16.89 11.11 -6.78
CA PRO A 48 17.56 11.18 -5.49
C PRO A 48 16.77 11.96 -4.42
N ALA A 49 16.26 13.16 -4.77
CA ALA A 49 15.52 13.98 -3.82
C ALA A 49 14.21 13.32 -3.35
N SER A 50 13.45 12.71 -4.27
CA SER A 50 12.20 12.00 -3.97
C SER A 50 12.44 10.78 -3.09
N PHE A 51 13.41 9.92 -3.43
CA PHE A 51 13.74 8.75 -2.61
C PHE A 51 14.22 9.14 -1.21
N ALA A 52 15.04 10.20 -1.11
CA ALA A 52 15.48 10.73 0.17
C ALA A 52 14.31 11.23 1.05
N GLN A 53 13.29 11.86 0.44
CA GLN A 53 12.05 12.26 1.13
C GLN A 53 11.21 11.06 1.57
N TRP A 54 11.28 9.94 0.85
CA TRP A 54 10.63 8.67 1.21
C TRP A 54 11.46 7.83 2.21
N GLY A 55 12.52 8.39 2.77
CA GLY A 55 13.36 7.71 3.77
C GLY A 55 14.34 6.68 3.19
N MET A 56 14.55 6.69 1.87
CA MET A 56 15.44 5.76 1.16
C MET A 56 16.72 6.49 0.72
N LYS A 57 17.86 6.07 1.27
CA LYS A 57 19.13 6.77 1.11
C LYS A 57 20.31 5.79 1.01
N PRO A 58 21.28 6.01 0.09
CA PRO A 58 22.45 5.14 0.01
C PRO A 58 23.28 5.14 1.31
N GLU A 59 23.30 6.22 2.07
CA GLU A 59 24.07 6.33 3.31
C GLU A 59 23.66 5.29 4.37
N GLN A 60 22.42 4.77 4.30
CA GLN A 60 21.92 3.73 5.20
C GLN A 60 22.72 2.42 5.10
N TYR A 61 23.37 2.16 3.97
CA TYR A 61 24.17 0.94 3.76
C TYR A 61 25.68 1.18 3.99
N GLY A 62 26.06 2.38 4.43
CA GLY A 62 27.42 2.71 4.87
C GLY A 62 27.72 2.25 6.29
N ASP A 63 28.92 2.54 6.78
CA ASP A 63 29.46 1.94 8.02
C ASP A 63 28.54 2.06 9.24
N ASN A 64 27.87 3.21 9.40
CA ASN A 64 26.98 3.46 10.53
C ASN A 64 25.68 2.64 10.47
N GLY A 65 25.16 2.32 9.28
CA GLY A 65 23.91 1.60 9.09
C GLY A 65 24.08 0.15 8.62
N ARG A 66 25.29 -0.26 8.21
CA ARG A 66 25.58 -1.54 7.57
C ARG A 66 25.11 -2.74 8.37
N ALA A 67 25.35 -2.75 9.69
CA ALA A 67 24.94 -3.85 10.55
C ALA A 67 23.40 -4.00 10.59
N ARG A 68 22.68 -2.89 10.77
CA ARG A 68 21.22 -2.85 10.76
C ARG A 68 20.67 -3.31 9.40
N MET A 69 21.14 -2.72 8.31
CA MET A 69 20.67 -3.06 6.97
C MET A 69 21.00 -4.50 6.58
N THR A 70 22.16 -5.03 7.01
CA THR A 70 22.50 -6.44 6.82
C THR A 70 21.52 -7.36 7.55
N ALA A 71 21.15 -7.02 8.79
CA ALA A 71 20.17 -7.78 9.55
C ALA A 71 18.79 -7.76 8.87
N ILE A 72 18.35 -6.59 8.41
CA ILE A 72 17.06 -6.44 7.71
C ILE A 72 17.01 -7.29 6.43
N VAL A 73 18.01 -7.14 5.56
CA VAL A 73 18.09 -7.89 4.30
C VAL A 73 18.13 -9.39 4.56
N THR A 74 18.90 -9.81 5.57
CA THR A 74 19.03 -11.23 5.91
C THR A 74 17.72 -11.82 6.44
N ALA A 75 16.99 -11.10 7.29
CA ALA A 75 15.69 -11.55 7.79
C ALA A 75 14.64 -11.67 6.66
N LEU A 76 14.59 -10.71 5.75
CA LEU A 76 13.70 -10.77 4.57
C LEU A 76 14.06 -11.92 3.63
N GLU A 77 15.36 -12.23 3.46
CA GLU A 77 15.81 -13.37 2.66
C GLU A 77 15.42 -14.70 3.32
N GLN A 78 15.62 -14.83 4.63
CA GLN A 78 15.22 -16.02 5.40
C GLN A 78 13.71 -16.24 5.37
N ALA A 79 12.93 -15.17 5.31
CA ALA A 79 11.47 -15.21 5.19
C ALA A 79 10.97 -15.34 3.74
N GLU A 80 11.88 -15.50 2.76
CA GLU A 80 11.59 -15.58 1.32
C GLU A 80 10.73 -14.42 0.79
N ALA A 81 10.92 -13.22 1.34
CA ALA A 81 10.00 -12.09 1.15
C ALA A 81 9.80 -11.72 -0.33
N TRP A 82 10.88 -11.62 -1.10
CA TRP A 82 10.79 -11.32 -2.53
C TRP A 82 10.01 -12.38 -3.32
N THR A 83 10.26 -13.66 -3.05
CA THR A 83 9.56 -14.76 -3.71
C THR A 83 8.08 -14.75 -3.37
N ARG A 84 7.75 -14.58 -2.09
CA ARG A 84 6.36 -14.51 -1.60
C ARG A 84 5.61 -13.33 -2.19
N ALA A 85 6.24 -12.15 -2.27
CA ALA A 85 5.62 -10.98 -2.89
C ALA A 85 5.34 -11.20 -4.38
N VAL A 86 6.28 -11.77 -5.14
CA VAL A 86 6.05 -12.10 -6.57
C VAL A 86 4.93 -13.11 -6.73
N GLN A 87 4.89 -14.15 -5.90
CA GLN A 87 3.79 -15.13 -5.90
C GLN A 87 2.44 -14.48 -5.57
N ALA A 88 2.43 -13.51 -4.64
CA ALA A 88 1.24 -12.77 -4.27
C ALA A 88 0.71 -11.91 -5.42
N LEU A 89 1.59 -11.25 -6.19
CA LEU A 89 1.20 -10.55 -7.41
C LEU A 89 0.53 -11.49 -8.42
N GLU A 90 1.08 -12.68 -8.62
CA GLU A 90 0.52 -13.68 -9.53
C GLU A 90 -0.84 -14.21 -9.05
N GLN A 91 -1.00 -14.45 -7.75
CA GLN A 91 -2.27 -14.84 -7.15
C GLN A 91 -3.32 -13.73 -7.28
N GLY A 92 -2.93 -12.48 -7.03
CA GLY A 92 -3.78 -11.31 -7.23
C GLY A 92 -4.21 -11.16 -8.69
N ARG A 93 -3.28 -11.31 -9.65
CA ARG A 93 -3.59 -11.35 -11.09
C ARG A 93 -4.57 -12.46 -11.43
N ALA A 94 -4.35 -13.67 -10.89
CA ALA A 94 -5.22 -14.82 -11.12
C ALA A 94 -6.66 -14.57 -10.65
N ALA A 95 -6.85 -13.89 -9.51
CA ALA A 95 -8.17 -13.54 -8.98
C ALA A 95 -9.01 -12.66 -9.93
N PHE A 96 -8.35 -11.89 -10.80
CA PHE A 96 -8.99 -11.02 -11.78
C PHE A 96 -9.06 -11.60 -13.21
N THR A 97 -8.69 -12.88 -13.41
CA THR A 97 -8.63 -13.50 -14.76
C THR A 97 -9.96 -13.39 -15.53
N ALA A 98 -11.09 -13.59 -14.85
CA ALA A 98 -12.42 -13.50 -15.49
C ALA A 98 -12.80 -12.08 -15.94
N TYR A 99 -12.05 -11.06 -15.49
CA TYR A 99 -12.28 -9.65 -15.79
C TYR A 99 -11.14 -9.02 -16.59
N ALA A 100 -10.22 -9.81 -17.14
CA ALA A 100 -9.02 -9.31 -17.81
C ALA A 100 -9.33 -8.28 -18.91
N ASP A 101 -10.39 -8.50 -19.70
CA ASP A 101 -10.82 -7.59 -20.77
C ASP A 101 -11.31 -6.21 -20.27
N ARG A 102 -11.57 -6.08 -18.96
CA ARG A 102 -12.05 -4.85 -18.31
C ARG A 102 -10.95 -4.09 -17.58
N ILE A 103 -9.72 -4.62 -17.55
CA ILE A 103 -8.59 -4.06 -16.80
C ILE A 103 -7.52 -3.64 -17.81
N PRO A 104 -7.52 -2.38 -18.28
CA PRO A 104 -6.57 -1.89 -19.28
C PRO A 104 -5.20 -1.57 -18.64
N LEU A 105 -4.66 -2.50 -17.86
CA LEU A 105 -3.39 -2.36 -17.15
C LEU A 105 -2.29 -3.11 -17.89
N GLY A 106 -1.26 -2.37 -18.31
CA GLY A 106 -0.08 -2.91 -19.00
C GLY A 106 0.92 -3.54 -18.02
N THR A 107 2.17 -3.11 -18.11
CA THR A 107 3.24 -3.55 -17.20
C THR A 107 3.22 -2.75 -15.91
N ILE A 108 3.39 -3.44 -14.78
CA ILE A 108 3.60 -2.85 -13.46
C ILE A 108 5.04 -3.11 -13.05
N VAL A 109 5.78 -2.05 -12.71
CA VAL A 109 7.10 -2.15 -12.09
C VAL A 109 6.92 -2.40 -10.59
N PHE A 110 7.42 -3.53 -10.10
CA PHE A 110 7.33 -3.91 -8.70
C PHE A 110 8.71 -3.92 -8.03
N GLY A 111 8.81 -3.39 -6.81
CA GLY A 111 9.99 -3.52 -5.97
C GLY A 111 9.66 -3.60 -4.49
N LEU A 112 10.33 -4.53 -3.79
CA LEU A 112 10.38 -4.55 -2.33
C LEU A 112 11.54 -3.68 -1.87
N LEU A 113 11.26 -2.54 -1.24
CA LEU A 113 12.21 -1.50 -0.89
C LEU A 113 12.43 -1.41 0.62
N LEU A 114 13.54 -0.76 1.02
CA LEU A 114 13.87 -0.49 2.41
C LEU A 114 13.96 1.01 2.64
N ALA A 115 13.33 1.50 3.70
CA ALA A 115 13.31 2.91 4.08
C ALA A 115 13.45 3.06 5.59
N ASP A 116 13.98 4.20 6.05
CA ASP A 116 13.87 4.60 7.46
C ASP A 116 12.45 5.08 7.75
N MET A 117 11.75 4.35 8.62
CA MET A 117 10.37 4.64 9.01
C MET A 117 10.25 5.08 10.47
N SER A 118 11.35 5.49 11.10
CA SER A 118 11.38 5.94 12.51
C SER A 118 10.48 7.15 12.78
N ALA A 119 10.20 7.97 11.76
CA ALA A 119 9.28 9.10 11.85
C ALA A 119 7.79 8.69 11.79
N THR A 120 7.49 7.43 11.46
CA THR A 120 6.14 6.88 11.32
C THR A 120 6.00 5.55 12.07
N PRO A 121 6.20 5.51 13.39
CA PRO A 121 6.16 4.27 14.17
C PRO A 121 4.80 3.56 14.10
N GLN A 122 3.72 4.30 13.87
CA GLN A 122 2.36 3.78 13.69
C GLN A 122 2.18 2.89 12.45
N ALA A 123 3.14 2.89 11.51
CA ALA A 123 3.15 1.99 10.37
C ALA A 123 3.68 0.58 10.72
N HIS A 124 4.12 0.35 11.97
CA HIS A 124 4.59 -0.97 12.44
C HIS A 124 5.69 -1.58 11.55
N GLY A 125 6.57 -0.73 11.03
CA GLY A 125 7.77 -1.14 10.29
C GLY A 125 7.55 -1.55 8.83
N TYR A 126 6.34 -1.40 8.28
CA TYR A 126 6.09 -1.63 6.84
C TYR A 126 5.00 -0.71 6.28
N THR A 127 5.04 -0.48 4.97
CA THR A 127 4.01 0.25 4.22
C THR A 127 4.05 -0.16 2.75
N GLY A 128 3.19 0.41 1.93
CA GLY A 128 3.25 0.23 0.49
C GLY A 128 2.82 1.47 -0.28
N PHE A 129 2.97 1.38 -1.59
CA PHE A 129 2.49 2.35 -2.55
C PHE A 129 2.10 1.64 -3.85
N GLY A 130 0.85 1.83 -4.26
CA GLY A 130 0.29 1.34 -5.51
C GLY A 130 -0.77 2.28 -6.07
N GLY A 131 -0.86 3.50 -5.54
CA GLY A 131 -1.88 4.48 -5.90
C GLY A 131 -1.75 5.07 -7.30
N ILE A 132 -0.60 4.86 -7.98
CA ILE A 132 -0.39 5.26 -9.37
C ILE A 132 -0.22 4.01 -10.23
N PRO A 133 -1.19 3.72 -11.11
CA PRO A 133 -1.11 2.55 -11.98
C PRO A 133 0.19 2.48 -12.78
N GLY A 134 0.84 1.31 -12.75
CA GLY A 134 2.12 1.04 -13.39
C GLY A 134 3.28 0.88 -12.41
N TRP A 135 3.11 1.21 -11.12
CA TRP A 135 4.15 1.04 -10.11
C TRP A 135 3.60 0.50 -8.81
N ILE A 136 4.33 -0.44 -8.21
CA ILE A 136 4.13 -0.93 -6.86
C ILE A 136 5.46 -0.89 -6.10
N MET A 137 5.44 -0.31 -4.91
CA MET A 137 6.51 -0.40 -3.93
C MET A 137 5.94 -0.98 -2.63
N THR A 138 6.49 -2.09 -2.14
CA THR A 138 6.29 -2.50 -0.74
C THR A 138 7.53 -2.13 0.04
N VAL A 139 7.39 -1.46 1.18
CA VAL A 139 8.50 -0.83 1.89
C VAL A 139 8.60 -1.38 3.31
N TYR A 140 9.81 -1.76 3.73
CA TYR A 140 10.08 -2.34 5.05
C TYR A 140 11.23 -1.63 5.75
N ASP A 141 11.08 -1.37 7.05
CA ASP A 141 12.12 -0.81 7.92
C ASP A 141 12.52 -1.78 9.04
N LEU A 142 11.58 -2.65 9.44
CA LEU A 142 11.76 -3.66 10.46
C LEU A 142 11.15 -4.97 9.90
N PRO A 143 11.92 -6.07 9.83
CA PRO A 143 11.40 -7.39 9.52
C PRO A 143 11.23 -8.22 10.80
N ASP A 144 10.13 -8.02 11.51
CA ASP A 144 9.73 -8.84 12.66
C ASP A 144 8.61 -9.83 12.28
N GLU A 145 8.18 -10.68 13.21
CA GLU A 145 7.13 -11.66 12.95
C GLU A 145 5.83 -11.01 12.42
N TYR A 146 5.51 -9.80 12.88
CA TYR A 146 4.27 -9.11 12.54
C TYR A 146 4.22 -8.67 11.06
N ASN A 147 5.26 -7.99 10.59
CA ASN A 147 5.33 -7.52 9.19
C ASN A 147 5.72 -8.66 8.22
N LEU A 148 6.56 -9.62 8.62
CA LEU A 148 6.91 -10.77 7.79
C LEU A 148 5.71 -11.68 7.51
N ALA A 149 4.75 -11.75 8.43
CA ALA A 149 3.49 -12.46 8.21
C ALA A 149 2.55 -11.76 7.21
N ARG A 150 2.84 -10.51 6.81
CA ARG A 150 1.96 -9.66 5.99
C ARG A 150 2.53 -9.30 4.62
N ILE A 151 3.62 -9.93 4.20
CA ILE A 151 4.29 -9.65 2.92
C ILE A 151 3.31 -9.78 1.75
N GLU A 152 2.58 -10.89 1.69
CA GLU A 152 1.66 -11.17 0.61
C GLU A 152 0.44 -10.25 0.65
N ALA A 153 -0.14 -10.07 1.85
CA ALA A 153 -1.27 -9.18 2.07
C ALA A 153 -0.97 -7.74 1.65
N ALA A 154 0.14 -7.17 2.11
CA ALA A 154 0.59 -5.83 1.72
C ALA A 154 0.82 -5.74 0.20
N THR A 155 1.37 -6.80 -0.41
CA THR A 155 1.63 -6.81 -1.86
C THR A 155 0.32 -6.77 -2.67
N VAL A 156 -0.68 -7.57 -2.30
CA VAL A 156 -1.96 -7.58 -3.04
C VAL A 156 -2.84 -6.38 -2.74
N HIS A 157 -2.68 -5.76 -1.56
CA HIS A 157 -3.26 -4.45 -1.26
C HIS A 157 -2.83 -3.42 -2.32
N GLU A 158 -1.53 -3.26 -2.54
CA GLU A 158 -1.01 -2.28 -3.51
C GLU A 158 -1.33 -2.65 -4.97
N LEU A 159 -1.43 -3.96 -5.26
CA LEU A 159 -1.90 -4.43 -6.56
C LEU A 159 -3.37 -4.03 -6.79
N HIS A 160 -4.22 -4.11 -5.76
CA HIS A 160 -5.62 -3.71 -5.88
C HIS A 160 -5.74 -2.23 -6.24
N HIS A 161 -4.95 -1.35 -5.62
CA HIS A 161 -4.91 0.07 -6.00
C HIS A 161 -4.56 0.29 -7.48
N ASN A 162 -3.58 -0.45 -8.01
CA ASN A 162 -3.21 -0.39 -9.42
C ASN A 162 -4.38 -0.77 -10.34
N ILE A 163 -5.10 -1.85 -10.00
CA ILE A 163 -6.27 -2.32 -10.75
C ILE A 163 -7.40 -1.30 -10.67
N LEU A 164 -7.76 -0.86 -9.46
CA LEU A 164 -8.83 0.09 -9.24
C LEU A 164 -8.54 1.43 -9.93
N GLY A 165 -7.28 1.88 -9.93
CA GLY A 165 -6.87 3.14 -10.55
C GLY A 165 -7.08 3.19 -12.07
N VAL A 166 -7.04 2.05 -12.77
CA VAL A 166 -7.38 1.99 -14.21
C VAL A 166 -8.84 1.66 -14.50
N VAL A 167 -9.49 0.92 -13.61
CA VAL A 167 -10.90 0.53 -13.77
C VAL A 167 -11.83 1.69 -13.40
N GLN A 168 -11.46 2.46 -12.38
CA GLN A 168 -12.19 3.61 -11.87
C GLN A 168 -11.23 4.80 -11.67
N PRO A 169 -10.76 5.43 -12.76
CA PRO A 169 -9.85 6.57 -12.69
C PRO A 169 -10.55 7.74 -11.98
N ARG A 170 -9.82 8.40 -11.07
CA ARG A 170 -10.34 9.51 -10.25
C ARG A 170 -9.40 10.70 -10.30
N ASN A 171 -9.97 11.88 -10.19
CA ASN A 171 -9.21 13.10 -9.96
C ASN A 171 -9.00 13.29 -8.45
N MET A 172 -7.77 13.17 -7.98
CA MET A 172 -7.43 13.34 -6.57
C MET A 172 -7.75 14.73 -6.01
N LEU A 173 -7.88 15.75 -6.88
CA LEU A 173 -8.30 17.09 -6.48
C LEU A 173 -9.78 17.17 -6.12
N THR A 174 -10.61 16.24 -6.63
CA THR A 174 -12.06 16.23 -6.42
C THR A 174 -12.57 14.94 -5.78
N VAL A 175 -11.68 14.00 -5.46
CA VAL A 175 -12.05 12.76 -4.76
C VAL A 175 -12.73 13.10 -3.43
N THR A 176 -13.79 12.35 -3.12
CA THR A 176 -14.51 12.48 -1.87
C THR A 176 -13.96 11.54 -0.79
N VAL A 177 -14.26 11.83 0.48
CA VAL A 177 -13.94 10.93 1.60
C VAL A 177 -14.53 9.55 1.35
N GLY A 178 -15.79 9.45 0.92
CA GLY A 178 -16.45 8.17 0.65
C GLY A 178 -15.76 7.37 -0.45
N GLU A 179 -15.34 8.02 -1.54
CA GLU A 179 -14.61 7.34 -2.62
C GLU A 179 -13.24 6.81 -2.17
N TYR A 180 -12.47 7.64 -1.47
CA TYR A 180 -11.13 7.24 -1.00
C TYR A 180 -11.23 6.15 0.07
N MET A 181 -12.19 6.28 1.00
CA MET A 181 -12.48 5.27 2.02
C MET A 181 -12.82 3.91 1.40
N ILE A 182 -13.63 3.87 0.34
CA ILE A 182 -13.95 2.62 -0.37
C ILE A 182 -12.74 2.07 -1.12
N MET A 183 -11.87 2.92 -1.67
CA MET A 183 -10.63 2.48 -2.31
C MET A 183 -9.74 1.71 -1.32
N GLU A 184 -9.48 2.27 -0.13
CA GLU A 184 -8.69 1.61 0.92
C GLU A 184 -9.42 0.36 1.44
N GLY A 185 -10.74 0.45 1.64
CA GLY A 185 -11.56 -0.67 2.09
C GLY A 185 -11.56 -1.87 1.15
N LEU A 186 -11.55 -1.63 -0.17
CA LEU A 186 -11.47 -2.69 -1.18
C LEU A 186 -10.08 -3.32 -1.21
N ALA A 187 -9.01 -2.53 -1.12
CA ALA A 187 -7.64 -3.04 -1.10
C ALA A 187 -7.38 -3.91 0.15
N GLU A 188 -7.83 -3.48 1.32
CA GLU A 188 -7.77 -4.27 2.54
C GLU A 188 -8.64 -5.53 2.46
N SER A 189 -9.86 -5.41 1.92
CA SER A 189 -10.75 -6.56 1.75
C SER A 189 -10.19 -7.58 0.76
N PHE A 190 -9.48 -7.13 -0.28
CA PHE A 190 -8.82 -8.03 -1.23
C PHE A 190 -7.70 -8.83 -0.56
N SER A 191 -6.93 -8.16 0.29
CA SER A 191 -5.89 -8.78 1.10
C SER A 191 -6.47 -9.82 2.05
N ALA A 192 -7.57 -9.49 2.72
CA ALA A 192 -8.29 -10.40 3.60
C ALA A 192 -8.88 -11.62 2.84
N GLU A 193 -9.42 -11.40 1.63
CA GLU A 193 -10.00 -12.46 0.80
C GLU A 193 -8.95 -13.51 0.38
N LEU A 194 -7.72 -13.08 0.07
CA LEU A 194 -6.65 -13.99 -0.39
C LEU A 194 -5.84 -14.61 0.75
N TYR A 195 -5.56 -13.86 1.82
CA TYR A 195 -4.61 -14.26 2.87
C TYR A 195 -5.20 -14.35 4.26
N GLY A 196 -6.48 -14.05 4.44
CA GLY A 196 -7.19 -14.12 5.70
C GLY A 196 -7.24 -12.78 6.45
N ALA A 197 -8.31 -12.61 7.23
CA ALA A 197 -8.57 -11.38 7.98
C ALA A 197 -7.53 -11.10 9.08
N ASP A 198 -6.78 -12.10 9.54
CA ASP A 198 -5.69 -11.94 10.50
C ASP A 198 -4.43 -11.27 9.90
N LYS A 199 -4.37 -11.17 8.56
CA LYS A 199 -3.28 -10.52 7.82
C LYS A 199 -3.58 -9.10 7.38
N VAL A 200 -4.78 -8.59 7.68
CA VAL A 200 -5.13 -7.18 7.47
C VAL A 200 -4.18 -6.29 8.27
N GLY A 201 -3.91 -5.09 7.73
CA GLY A 201 -3.00 -4.14 8.34
C GLY A 201 -3.45 -3.64 9.72
N PRO A 202 -2.51 -3.08 10.52
CA PRO A 202 -2.80 -2.56 11.87
C PRO A 202 -3.88 -1.47 11.85
N TRP A 203 -3.97 -0.77 10.72
CA TRP A 203 -4.87 0.34 10.41
C TRP A 203 -6.37 0.01 10.57
N VAL A 204 -6.73 -1.28 10.51
CA VAL A 204 -8.10 -1.77 10.66
C VAL A 204 -8.31 -2.49 12.00
N THR A 205 -7.26 -3.14 12.52
CA THR A 205 -7.37 -4.04 13.69
C THR A 205 -7.29 -3.32 15.04
N GLU A 206 -6.85 -2.05 15.06
CA GLU A 206 -6.71 -1.26 16.30
C GLU A 206 -8.01 -0.54 16.73
N PHE A 207 -9.12 -0.72 16.01
CA PHE A 207 -10.42 -0.15 16.36
C PHE A 207 -11.26 -1.13 17.18
N ASP A 208 -11.56 -0.78 18.44
CA ASP A 208 -12.61 -1.46 19.20
C ASP A 208 -14.01 -1.03 18.72
N ASP A 209 -15.03 -1.76 19.15
CA ASP A 209 -16.42 -1.53 18.71
C ASP A 209 -16.94 -0.13 19.09
N ALA A 210 -16.48 0.43 20.22
CA ALA A 210 -16.91 1.74 20.69
C ALA A 210 -16.29 2.86 19.85
N LEU A 211 -14.99 2.77 19.58
CA LEU A 211 -14.26 3.69 18.71
C LEU A 211 -14.79 3.62 17.28
N LEU A 212 -15.11 2.42 16.79
CA LEU A 212 -15.71 2.24 15.47
C LEU A 212 -17.09 2.91 15.38
N ALA A 213 -17.95 2.73 16.38
CA ALA A 213 -19.27 3.37 16.43
C ALA A 213 -19.16 4.90 16.48
N GLN A 214 -18.24 5.44 17.28
CA GLN A 214 -17.98 6.88 17.31
C GLN A 214 -17.47 7.40 15.96
N THR A 215 -16.51 6.69 15.36
CA THR A 215 -15.91 7.08 14.09
C THR A 215 -16.94 7.03 12.95
N LYS A 216 -17.84 6.03 12.95
CA LYS A 216 -18.97 5.93 12.01
C LYS A 216 -19.82 7.20 12.02
N GLU A 217 -20.17 7.71 13.20
CA GLU A 217 -21.01 8.90 13.32
C GLU A 217 -20.30 10.19 12.84
N THR A 218 -18.98 10.29 13.03
CA THR A 218 -18.17 11.39 12.46
C THR A 218 -18.02 11.27 10.94
N PHE A 219 -17.89 10.05 10.40
CA PHE A 219 -17.73 9.81 8.97
C PHE A 219 -18.99 10.09 8.16
N ARG A 220 -20.16 9.74 8.69
CA ARG A 220 -21.46 9.85 8.00
C ARG A 220 -21.70 11.22 7.36
N PRO A 221 -21.59 12.37 8.05
CA PRO A 221 -21.75 13.69 7.42
C PRO A 221 -20.57 14.07 6.51
N GLY A 222 -19.40 13.45 6.71
CA GLY A 222 -18.15 13.74 5.99
C GLY A 222 -18.00 13.05 4.64
N LEU A 223 -18.85 12.06 4.30
CA LEU A 223 -18.67 11.22 3.10
C LEU A 223 -18.51 12.00 1.79
N ASN A 224 -19.19 13.14 1.66
CA ASN A 224 -19.15 13.98 0.45
C ASN A 224 -18.12 15.12 0.53
N VAL A 225 -17.36 15.23 1.62
CA VAL A 225 -16.24 16.19 1.70
C VAL A 225 -15.22 15.81 0.63
N SER A 226 -14.79 16.81 -0.15
CA SER A 226 -13.97 16.63 -1.34
C SER A 226 -12.67 17.44 -1.24
N GLY A 227 -11.65 16.95 -1.94
CA GLY A 227 -10.33 17.57 -2.03
C GLY A 227 -9.33 16.89 -1.10
N PHE A 228 -8.18 16.49 -1.66
CA PHE A 228 -7.21 15.63 -0.98
C PHE A 228 -6.74 16.15 0.40
N ASN A 229 -6.65 17.47 0.58
CA ASN A 229 -6.24 18.08 1.85
C ASN A 229 -7.21 17.80 3.00
N GLU A 230 -8.52 17.74 2.72
CA GLU A 230 -9.52 17.36 3.73
C GLU A 230 -9.66 15.84 3.79
N VAL A 231 -9.70 15.16 2.63
CA VAL A 231 -9.82 13.70 2.56
C VAL A 231 -8.73 13.01 3.39
N ARG A 232 -7.46 13.42 3.26
CA ARG A 232 -6.35 12.80 4.01
C ARG A 232 -6.53 12.87 5.53
N ARG A 233 -7.27 13.85 6.06
CA ARG A 233 -7.57 13.97 7.51
C ARG A 233 -8.53 12.88 7.96
N TYR A 234 -9.53 12.55 7.15
CA TYR A 234 -10.43 11.43 7.41
C TYR A 234 -9.69 10.10 7.25
N ILE A 235 -8.92 9.97 6.17
CA ILE A 235 -8.30 8.69 5.82
C ILE A 235 -7.17 8.31 6.78
N PHE A 236 -6.21 9.20 7.01
CA PHE A 236 -5.04 8.93 7.86
C PHE A 236 -5.25 9.33 9.32
N GLY A 237 -6.29 10.12 9.60
CA GLY A 237 -6.63 10.60 10.93
C GLY A 237 -6.27 12.06 11.19
N ASP A 238 -7.01 12.64 12.13
CA ASP A 238 -6.80 13.98 12.68
C ASP A 238 -7.29 13.98 14.14
N PRO A 239 -6.44 13.54 15.09
CA PRO A 239 -6.84 13.44 16.50
C PRO A 239 -7.34 14.76 17.09
N GLY A 240 -6.85 15.90 16.58
CA GLY A 240 -7.30 17.23 17.00
C GLY A 240 -8.74 17.55 16.56
N ALA A 241 -9.22 16.89 15.51
CA ALA A 241 -10.60 16.95 15.03
C ALA A 241 -11.46 15.75 15.49
N GLY A 242 -10.95 14.88 16.37
CA GLY A 242 -11.64 13.69 16.83
C GLY A 242 -11.69 12.54 15.81
N LEU A 243 -10.83 12.56 14.80
CA LEU A 243 -10.65 11.48 13.83
C LEU A 243 -9.46 10.61 14.26
N PRO A 244 -9.67 9.35 14.67
CA PRO A 244 -8.57 8.47 15.05
C PRO A 244 -7.62 8.23 13.88
N LEU A 245 -6.38 7.82 14.21
CA LEU A 245 -5.42 7.43 13.19
C LEU A 245 -6.00 6.29 12.33
N TYR A 246 -5.82 6.40 11.01
CA TYR A 246 -6.29 5.43 10.02
C TYR A 246 -7.81 5.16 10.01
N ALA A 247 -8.61 6.11 10.48
CA ALA A 247 -10.06 5.96 10.54
C ALA A 247 -10.71 5.59 9.20
N GLY A 248 -10.22 6.13 8.08
CA GLY A 248 -10.76 5.79 6.76
C GLY A 248 -10.49 4.36 6.35
N TYR A 249 -9.35 3.78 6.73
CA TYR A 249 -9.04 2.37 6.47
C TYR A 249 -10.00 1.46 7.25
N ALA A 250 -10.13 1.71 8.56
CA ALA A 250 -11.01 0.92 9.41
C ALA A 250 -12.48 0.99 8.97
N ILE A 251 -13.02 2.20 8.74
CA ILE A 251 -14.40 2.37 8.30
C ILE A 251 -14.59 1.79 6.89
N GLY A 252 -13.67 2.07 5.96
CA GLY A 252 -13.73 1.55 4.60
C GLY A 252 -13.79 0.03 4.55
N TYR A 253 -12.90 -0.64 5.29
CA TYR A 253 -12.92 -2.09 5.40
C TYR A 253 -14.27 -2.59 5.91
N ARG A 254 -14.82 -2.01 6.99
CA ARG A 254 -16.10 -2.45 7.55
C ARG A 254 -17.28 -2.22 6.60
N VAL A 255 -17.31 -1.10 5.88
CA VAL A 255 -18.32 -0.81 4.85
C VAL A 255 -18.26 -1.86 3.74
N VAL A 256 -17.07 -2.17 3.23
CA VAL A 256 -16.89 -3.18 2.18
C VAL A 256 -17.27 -4.57 2.69
N GLN A 257 -16.82 -4.97 3.88
CA GLN A 257 -17.20 -6.27 4.46
C GLN A 257 -18.73 -6.40 4.63
N ALA A 258 -19.42 -5.34 5.07
CA ALA A 258 -20.87 -5.33 5.17
C ALA A 258 -21.56 -5.45 3.79
N TYR A 259 -21.02 -4.79 2.76
CA TYR A 259 -21.49 -4.95 1.38
C TYR A 259 -21.30 -6.37 0.85
N LEU A 260 -20.11 -6.96 1.01
CA LEU A 260 -19.82 -8.32 0.54
C LEU A 260 -20.72 -9.34 1.25
N ALA A 261 -20.92 -9.21 2.56
CA ALA A 261 -21.79 -10.10 3.33
C ALA A 261 -23.26 -10.04 2.88
N ARG A 262 -23.75 -8.86 2.49
CA ARG A 262 -25.14 -8.66 2.03
C ARG A 262 -25.39 -9.12 0.60
N THR A 263 -24.38 -9.00 -0.26
CA THR A 263 -24.51 -9.27 -1.69
C THR A 263 -24.00 -10.65 -2.09
N GLY A 264 -23.14 -11.25 -1.29
CA GLY A 264 -22.44 -12.49 -1.63
C GLY A 264 -21.36 -12.32 -2.71
N GLN A 265 -21.07 -11.08 -3.13
CA GLN A 265 -20.03 -10.80 -4.10
C GLN A 265 -18.64 -10.98 -3.49
N ARG A 266 -17.65 -11.20 -4.37
CA ARG A 266 -16.23 -11.16 -4.04
C ARG A 266 -15.61 -9.81 -4.42
N VAL A 267 -14.45 -9.49 -3.86
CA VAL A 267 -13.76 -8.22 -4.14
C VAL A 267 -13.45 -8.00 -5.62
N PRO A 268 -13.01 -9.02 -6.40
CA PRO A 268 -12.82 -8.83 -7.85
C PRO A 268 -14.10 -8.38 -8.59
N GLU A 269 -15.28 -8.82 -8.15
CA GLU A 269 -16.56 -8.38 -8.70
C GLU A 269 -16.89 -6.95 -8.26
N THR A 270 -16.74 -6.68 -6.97
CA THR A 270 -17.07 -5.39 -6.35
C THR A 270 -16.15 -4.26 -6.79
N THR A 271 -14.92 -4.56 -7.23
CA THR A 271 -13.96 -3.58 -7.80
C THR A 271 -14.56 -2.72 -8.92
N PHE A 272 -15.58 -3.22 -9.62
CA PHE A 272 -16.25 -2.52 -10.70
C PHE A 272 -17.48 -1.71 -10.27
N VAL A 273 -17.92 -1.84 -9.01
CA VAL A 273 -19.11 -1.17 -8.48
C VAL A 273 -18.74 0.25 -8.03
N PRO A 274 -19.54 1.28 -8.34
CA PRO A 274 -19.30 2.63 -7.85
C PRO A 274 -19.31 2.72 -6.32
N ALA A 275 -18.41 3.53 -5.75
CA ALA A 275 -18.26 3.66 -4.30
C ALA A 275 -19.57 4.02 -3.57
N HIS A 276 -20.38 4.92 -4.15
CA HIS A 276 -21.66 5.31 -3.55
C HIS A 276 -22.65 4.14 -3.47
N GLU A 277 -22.68 3.24 -4.45
CA GLU A 277 -23.52 2.04 -4.44
C GLU A 277 -23.04 1.06 -3.37
N ILE A 278 -21.72 0.89 -3.21
CA ILE A 278 -21.14 0.06 -2.15
C ILE A 278 -21.55 0.62 -0.77
N ILE A 279 -21.39 1.92 -0.56
CA ILE A 279 -21.76 2.60 0.69
C ILE A 279 -23.25 2.40 0.99
N THR A 280 -24.14 2.70 0.04
CA THR A 280 -25.59 2.56 0.25
C THR A 280 -26.00 1.11 0.49
N ALA A 281 -25.57 0.18 -0.36
CA ALA A 281 -25.99 -1.21 -0.26
C ALA A 281 -25.37 -1.96 0.94
N SER A 282 -24.27 -1.45 1.52
CA SER A 282 -23.69 -1.99 2.75
C SER A 282 -24.64 -1.88 3.96
N GLY A 283 -25.52 -0.88 3.98
CA GLY A 283 -26.30 -0.52 5.18
C GLY A 283 -25.44 -0.12 6.39
N PHE A 284 -24.13 0.08 6.22
CA PHE A 284 -23.22 0.31 7.33
C PHE A 284 -23.50 1.63 8.03
N PHE A 285 -23.91 2.66 7.29
CA PHE A 285 -24.31 3.95 7.83
C PHE A 285 -25.81 4.05 8.06
N GLU A 286 -26.56 2.96 8.18
CA GLU A 286 -27.96 3.02 8.66
C GLU A 286 -28.02 2.92 10.18
#